data_AF-A0A1V4RS98-F1
#
_entry.id   AF-A0A1V4RS98-F1
#
_cell.length_a   1.000
_cell.length_b   1.000
_cell.length_c   1.000
_cell.angle_alpha   90.00
_cell.angle_beta   90.00
_cell.angle_gamma   90.00
#
_symmetry.space_group_name_H-M   'P 1'
#
loop_
_entity.id
_entity.type
_entity.pdbx_description
1 polymer ?
#
loop_
_entity_poly.entity_id
_entity_poly.type
_entity_poly.pdbx_seq_one_letter_code
_entity_poly.pdbx_strand_id
1 'polypeptide(L)'
;MMRPPVCSRSVACVFFAAFLWLITPSVFAEQQSPSFPDKDLCIKMFRSGLQSFERKRYTEAKGYFRKAIQADPNFMVAWRFYDKATLFALAEEVEKDAGLIAPDTSIRAQQGSGRTVPPAPLPPQTGPARKSKFVIVEDEGC
;
A
#
# COMPACT_ATOMS: atom_id res chain seq x y z
N MET A 1 33.07 47.18 29.59
CA MET A 1 31.82 46.41 29.72
C MET A 1 31.04 46.52 28.41
N MET A 2 31.20 45.55 27.50
CA MET A 2 30.40 45.46 26.27
C MET A 2 29.21 44.52 26.53
N ARG A 3 27.99 45.02 26.32
CA ARG A 3 26.76 44.20 26.36
C ARG A 3 26.51 43.63 24.94
N PRO A 4 26.16 42.34 24.80
CA PRO A 4 25.99 41.73 23.48
C PRO A 4 24.69 42.19 22.81
N PRO A 5 24.58 42.06 21.47
CA PRO A 5 23.42 42.50 20.69
C PRO A 5 22.28 41.48 20.84
N VAL A 6 21.58 41.54 21.98
CA VAL A 6 20.40 40.69 22.23
C VAL A 6 19.20 41.14 21.41
N CYS A 7 19.14 42.42 21.01
CA CYS A 7 17.98 43.00 20.34
C CYS A 7 17.80 42.58 18.87
N SER A 8 18.88 42.28 18.14
CA SER A 8 18.79 41.97 16.70
C SER A 8 18.24 40.56 16.43
N ARG A 9 18.59 39.58 17.30
CA ARG A 9 18.16 38.19 17.14
C ARG A 9 16.68 38.01 17.51
N SER A 10 16.18 38.71 18.53
CA SER A 10 14.76 38.66 18.92
C SER A 10 13.83 39.26 17.88
N VAL A 11 14.22 40.35 17.21
CA VAL A 11 13.40 40.97 16.15
C VAL A 11 13.31 40.04 14.94
N ALA A 12 14.42 39.41 14.53
CA ALA A 12 14.43 38.44 13.44
C ALA A 12 13.55 37.20 13.74
N CYS A 13 13.54 36.71 14.98
CA CYS A 13 12.67 35.59 15.38
C CYS A 13 11.18 35.95 15.34
N VAL A 14 10.80 37.19 15.71
CA VAL A 14 9.40 37.63 15.66
C VAL A 14 8.93 37.78 14.21
N PHE A 15 9.75 38.33 13.32
CA PHE A 15 9.43 38.38 11.89
C PHE A 15 9.32 36.98 11.27
N PHE A 16 10.21 36.05 11.62
CA PHE A 16 10.17 34.68 11.12
C PHE A 16 8.94 33.91 11.63
N ALA A 17 8.56 34.09 12.90
CA ALA A 17 7.34 33.52 13.46
C ALA A 17 6.06 34.13 12.83
N ALA A 18 6.06 35.43 12.55
CA ALA A 18 4.97 36.09 11.82
C ALA A 18 4.89 35.63 10.36
N PHE A 19 6.03 35.37 9.72
CA PHE A 19 6.10 34.80 8.37
C PHE A 19 5.60 33.35 8.34
N LEU A 20 5.88 32.56 9.38
CA LEU A 20 5.34 31.20 9.54
C LEU A 20 3.83 31.19 9.84
N TRP A 21 3.28 32.24 10.47
CA TRP A 21 1.83 32.44 10.61
C TRP A 21 1.17 32.95 9.32
N LEU A 22 1.88 33.72 8.50
CA LEU A 22 1.42 34.16 7.17
C LEU A 22 1.56 33.06 6.10
N ILE A 23 2.45 32.08 6.30
CA ILE A 23 2.61 30.87 5.50
C ILE A 23 2.17 29.65 6.31
N THR A 24 1.10 29.76 7.09
CA THR A 24 0.24 28.58 7.21
C THR A 24 -0.08 28.20 5.77
N PRO A 25 0.23 26.99 5.28
CA PRO A 25 -0.38 26.59 4.04
C PRO A 25 -1.86 26.71 4.36
N SER A 26 -2.54 27.59 3.63
CA SER A 26 -3.92 27.34 3.30
C SER A 26 -3.90 25.90 2.83
N VAL A 27 -4.23 24.99 3.74
CA VAL A 27 -4.83 23.72 3.37
C VAL A 27 -5.99 24.21 2.54
N PHE A 28 -5.76 24.26 1.23
CA PHE A 28 -6.81 24.30 0.26
C PHE A 28 -7.57 23.01 0.56
N ALA A 29 -8.49 23.10 1.51
CA ALA A 29 -9.74 22.41 1.40
C ALA A 29 -10.24 22.87 0.04
N GLU A 30 -9.91 22.10 -1.00
CA GLU A 30 -10.51 22.28 -2.30
C GLU A 30 -12.00 22.34 -1.99
N GLN A 31 -12.58 23.50 -2.26
CA GLN A 31 -13.94 23.82 -1.91
C GLN A 31 -14.78 22.87 -2.73
N GLN A 32 -15.08 21.70 -2.16
CA GLN A 32 -16.04 20.75 -2.70
C GLN A 32 -17.35 21.50 -2.67
N SER A 33 -17.61 22.20 -3.78
CA SER A 33 -18.88 22.83 -4.07
C SER A 33 -19.95 21.76 -3.81
N PRO A 34 -21.11 22.10 -3.24
CA PRO A 34 -22.18 21.14 -3.00
C PRO A 34 -22.49 20.47 -4.34
N SER A 35 -21.93 19.26 -4.53
CA SER A 35 -21.71 18.69 -5.85
C SER A 35 -23.00 18.02 -6.24
N PHE A 36 -23.78 18.70 -7.06
CA PHE A 36 -24.64 18.00 -7.98
C PHE A 36 -23.76 17.00 -8.76
N PRO A 37 -24.15 15.72 -8.86
CA PRO A 37 -23.33 14.73 -9.52
C PRO A 37 -23.11 15.11 -10.99
N ASP A 38 -21.86 15.25 -11.41
CA ASP A 38 -21.51 15.43 -12.81
C ASP A 38 -21.42 14.06 -13.48
N LYS A 39 -22.57 13.57 -13.96
CA LYS A 39 -22.70 12.25 -14.58
C LYS A 39 -21.89 12.13 -15.86
N ASP A 40 -21.77 13.19 -16.65
CA ASP A 40 -21.04 13.15 -17.91
C ASP A 40 -19.54 13.05 -17.67
N LEU A 41 -19.02 13.84 -16.73
CA LEU A 41 -17.64 13.72 -16.29
C LEU A 41 -17.36 12.34 -15.68
N CYS A 42 -18.28 11.82 -14.86
CA CYS A 42 -18.17 10.48 -14.27
C CYS A 42 -18.03 9.40 -15.36
N ILE A 43 -18.95 9.38 -16.34
CA ILE A 43 -18.93 8.40 -17.44
C ILE A 43 -17.65 8.53 -18.27
N LYS A 44 -17.22 9.75 -18.58
CA LYS A 44 -15.98 10.00 -19.33
C LYS A 44 -14.76 9.46 -18.61
N MET A 45 -14.60 9.79 -17.33
CA MET A 45 -13.49 9.31 -16.51
C MET A 45 -13.53 7.79 -16.33
N PHE A 46 -14.72 7.21 -16.12
CA PHE A 46 -14.90 5.77 -16.02
C PHE A 46 -14.47 5.03 -17.30
N ARG A 47 -14.84 5.53 -18.48
CA ARG A 47 -14.42 4.96 -19.77
C ARG A 47 -12.90 5.01 -19.95
N SER A 48 -12.26 6.14 -19.63
CA SER A 48 -10.80 6.25 -19.66
C SER A 48 -10.13 5.29 -18.67
N GLY A 49 -10.71 5.13 -17.47
CA GLY A 49 -10.25 4.15 -16.49
C GLY A 49 -10.34 2.72 -16.99
N LEU A 50 -11.45 2.35 -17.65
CA LEU A 50 -11.62 1.02 -18.25
C LEU A 50 -10.58 0.74 -19.33
N GLN A 51 -10.33 1.71 -20.22
CA GLN A 51 -9.31 1.59 -21.27
C GLN A 51 -7.90 1.39 -20.68
N SER A 52 -7.55 2.11 -19.61
CA SER A 52 -6.26 1.88 -18.92
C SER A 52 -6.23 0.54 -18.19
N PHE A 53 -7.35 0.09 -17.62
CA PHE A 53 -7.47 -1.20 -16.94
C PHE A 53 -7.27 -2.37 -17.92
N GLU A 54 -7.88 -2.31 -19.11
CA GLU A 54 -7.71 -3.30 -20.18
C GLU A 54 -6.26 -3.36 -20.69
N ARG A 55 -5.58 -2.22 -20.69
CA ARG A 55 -4.14 -2.12 -21.01
C ARG A 55 -3.22 -2.56 -19.86
N LYS A 56 -3.77 -3.12 -18.78
CA LYS A 56 -3.04 -3.52 -17.55
C LYS A 56 -2.30 -2.38 -16.85
N ARG A 57 -2.65 -1.12 -17.13
CA ARG A 57 -2.08 0.06 -16.47
C ARG A 57 -2.92 0.39 -15.24
N TYR A 58 -2.80 -0.46 -14.21
CA TYR A 58 -3.70 -0.43 -13.05
C TYR A 58 -3.55 0.82 -12.19
N THR A 59 -2.34 1.37 -12.08
CA THR A 59 -2.07 2.62 -11.36
C THR A 59 -2.76 3.83 -12.00
N GLU A 60 -2.70 3.95 -13.34
CA GLU A 60 -3.44 4.97 -14.09
C GLU A 60 -4.95 4.76 -13.98
N ALA A 61 -5.42 3.52 -14.16
CA ALA A 61 -6.84 3.17 -14.08
C ALA A 61 -7.43 3.58 -12.72
N LYS A 62 -6.73 3.29 -11.63
CA LYS A 62 -7.09 3.73 -10.27
C LYS A 62 -7.30 5.24 -10.19
N GLY A 63 -6.41 6.02 -10.81
CA GLY A 63 -6.50 7.48 -10.86
C GLY A 63 -7.76 7.98 -11.59
N TYR A 64 -8.10 7.35 -12.72
CA TYR A 64 -9.33 7.68 -13.45
C TYR A 64 -10.60 7.30 -12.69
N PHE A 65 -10.64 6.12 -12.05
CA PHE A 65 -11.80 5.72 -11.26
C PHE A 65 -12.01 6.62 -10.04
N ARG A 66 -10.92 7.11 -9.41
CA ARG A 66 -11.01 8.12 -8.34
C ARG A 66 -11.67 9.41 -8.83
N LYS A 67 -11.31 9.89 -10.02
CA LYS A 67 -11.95 11.08 -10.62
C LYS A 67 -13.42 10.84 -10.94
N ALA A 68 -13.78 9.64 -11.39
CA ALA A 68 -15.17 9.27 -11.63
C ALA A 68 -15.99 9.29 -10.32
N ILE A 69 -15.44 8.77 -9.23
CA ILE A 69 -16.06 8.79 -7.89
C ILE A 69 -16.21 10.22 -7.37
N GLN A 70 -15.22 11.09 -7.60
CA GLN A 70 -15.31 12.50 -7.22
C GLN A 70 -16.42 13.25 -7.98
N ALA A 71 -16.66 12.86 -9.24
CA ALA A 71 -17.70 13.45 -10.09
C ALA A 71 -19.12 12.95 -9.72
N ASP A 72 -19.26 11.65 -9.43
CA ASP A 72 -20.50 11.07 -8.92
C ASP A 72 -20.23 10.02 -7.83
N PRO A 73 -20.35 10.40 -6.54
CA PRO A 73 -20.15 9.48 -5.43
C PRO A 73 -21.16 8.33 -5.38
N ASN A 74 -22.34 8.49 -6.01
CA ASN A 74 -23.39 7.47 -6.05
C ASN A 74 -23.15 6.43 -7.16
N PHE A 75 -22.14 6.62 -8.01
CA PHE A 75 -21.82 5.67 -9.07
C PHE A 75 -21.07 4.45 -8.50
N MET A 76 -21.83 3.51 -7.93
CA MET A 76 -21.33 2.29 -7.28
C MET A 76 -20.39 1.45 -8.15
N VAL A 77 -20.55 1.50 -9.47
CA VAL A 77 -19.70 0.76 -10.40
C VAL A 77 -18.27 1.31 -10.37
N ALA A 78 -18.07 2.64 -10.30
CA ALA A 78 -16.73 3.20 -10.21
C ALA A 78 -15.99 2.80 -8.92
N TRP A 79 -16.69 2.70 -7.78
CA TRP A 79 -16.11 2.17 -6.54
C TRP A 79 -15.60 0.75 -6.70
N ARG A 80 -16.41 -0.15 -7.26
CA ARG A 80 -16.01 -1.54 -7.51
C ARG A 80 -14.77 -1.65 -8.41
N PHE A 81 -14.71 -0.82 -9.45
CA PHE A 81 -13.57 -0.80 -10.35
C PHE A 81 -12.34 -0.12 -9.75
N TYR A 82 -12.51 0.87 -8.87
CA TYR A 82 -11.44 1.47 -8.10
C TYR A 82 -10.78 0.46 -7.16
N ASP A 83 -11.57 -0.32 -6.43
CA ASP A 83 -11.08 -1.37 -5.54
C ASP A 83 -10.32 -2.44 -6.35
N LYS A 84 -10.92 -2.87 -7.46
CA LYS A 84 -10.28 -3.81 -8.38
C LYS A 84 -8.95 -3.28 -8.90
N ALA A 85 -8.91 -2.04 -9.41
CA ALA A 85 -7.67 -1.43 -9.90
C ALA A 85 -6.60 -1.29 -8.81
N THR A 86 -7.01 -0.99 -7.57
CA THR A 86 -6.10 -0.91 -6.43
C THR A 86 -5.51 -2.28 -6.09
N LEU A 87 -6.32 -3.33 -6.08
CA LEU A 87 -5.87 -4.70 -5.84
C LEU A 87 -4.86 -5.15 -6.91
N PHE A 88 -5.16 -4.94 -8.19
CA PHE A 88 -4.25 -5.32 -9.27
C PHE A 88 -2.96 -4.48 -9.28
N ALA A 89 -3.05 -3.18 -8.98
CA ALA A 89 -1.86 -2.34 -8.85
C ALA A 89 -0.96 -2.80 -7.70
N LEU A 90 -1.55 -3.23 -6.57
CA LEU A 90 -0.82 -3.81 -5.46
C LEU A 90 -0.19 -5.15 -5.83
N ALA A 91 -0.93 -6.02 -6.52
CA ALA A 91 -0.40 -7.31 -6.98
C ALA A 91 0.83 -7.13 -7.88
N GLU A 92 0.77 -6.19 -8.82
CA GLU A 92 1.92 -5.86 -9.70
C GLU A 92 3.13 -5.35 -8.90
N GLU A 93 2.90 -4.53 -7.86
CA GLU A 93 3.98 -4.03 -7.01
C GLU A 93 4.62 -5.16 -6.19
N VAL A 94 3.80 -6.07 -5.65
CA VAL A 94 4.26 -7.24 -4.89
C VAL A 94 5.01 -8.24 -5.79
N GLU A 95 4.61 -8.38 -7.05
CA GLU A 95 5.37 -9.17 -8.03
C GLU A 95 6.76 -8.57 -8.32
N LYS A 96 6.88 -7.23 -8.29
CA LYS A 96 8.16 -6.53 -8.49
C LYS A 96 9.04 -6.54 -7.24
N ASP A 97 8.43 -6.43 -6.07
CA ASP A 97 9.11 -6.45 -4.77
C ASP A 97 8.66 -7.66 -3.94
N ALA A 98 9.29 -8.80 -4.22
CA ALA A 98 9.06 -10.04 -3.49
C ALA A 98 9.41 -9.92 -1.99
N GLY A 99 10.18 -8.90 -1.59
CA GLY A 99 10.46 -8.58 -0.19
C GLY A 99 9.21 -8.19 0.60
N LEU A 100 8.15 -7.72 -0.07
CA LEU A 100 6.86 -7.40 0.55
C LEU A 100 6.09 -8.65 1.01
N ILE A 101 6.34 -9.81 0.41
CA ILE A 101 5.65 -11.07 0.74
C ILE A 101 6.25 -11.72 2.00
N ALA A 102 7.57 -11.64 2.16
CA ALA A 102 8.30 -12.27 3.26
C ALA A 102 9.44 -11.34 3.75
N PRO A 103 9.11 -10.25 4.46
CA PRO A 103 10.11 -9.29 4.95
C PRO A 103 11.10 -9.91 5.96
N ASP A 104 10.75 -11.04 6.57
CA ASP A 104 11.49 -11.67 7.67
C ASP A 104 12.01 -13.08 7.39
N THR A 105 12.26 -13.47 6.12
CA THR A 105 13.17 -14.62 5.84
C THR A 105 14.62 -14.22 6.11
N SER A 106 14.85 -13.83 7.37
CA SER A 106 16.05 -13.93 8.17
C SER A 106 17.27 -14.49 7.41
N ILE A 107 18.10 -13.57 6.94
CA ILE A 107 19.53 -13.81 6.68
C ILE A 107 20.22 -14.05 8.04
N ARG A 108 19.77 -15.03 8.83
CA ARG A 108 20.48 -15.49 10.04
C ARG A 108 21.49 -16.59 9.72
N ALA A 109 21.55 -17.05 8.48
CA ALA A 109 22.47 -18.11 8.06
C ALA A 109 23.85 -17.63 7.57
N GLN A 110 24.11 -16.31 7.44
CA GLN A 110 25.30 -15.85 6.71
C GLN A 110 26.23 -14.87 7.41
N GLN A 111 25.96 -14.36 8.62
CA GLN A 111 26.96 -13.55 9.32
C GLN A 111 27.06 -13.84 10.82
N GLY A 112 28.12 -14.60 11.15
CA GLY A 112 28.92 -14.40 12.35
C GLY A 112 28.50 -15.16 13.61
N SER A 113 29.13 -16.31 13.86
CA SER A 113 30.16 -16.42 14.90
C SER A 113 30.41 -17.89 15.24
N GLY A 114 31.68 -18.29 15.17
CA GLY A 114 32.11 -19.64 15.48
C GLY A 114 31.71 -20.06 16.89
N ARG A 115 30.87 -21.08 16.97
CA ARG A 115 30.86 -21.98 18.11
C ARG A 115 30.66 -23.39 17.58
N THR A 116 31.74 -24.14 17.57
CA THR A 116 31.75 -25.58 17.35
C THR A 116 30.83 -26.21 18.39
N VAL A 117 29.61 -26.57 18.00
CA VAL A 117 28.74 -27.43 18.80
C VAL A 117 29.15 -28.86 18.46
N PRO A 118 29.38 -29.76 19.44
CA PRO A 118 29.70 -31.16 19.17
C PRO A 118 28.56 -31.80 18.38
N PRO A 119 28.84 -32.80 17.52
CA PRO A 119 27.79 -33.46 16.76
C PRO A 119 26.80 -34.11 17.71
N ALA A 120 25.51 -33.73 17.59
CA ALA A 120 24.43 -34.42 18.26
C ALA A 120 24.38 -35.88 17.75
N PRO A 121 24.04 -36.86 18.62
CA PRO A 121 23.90 -38.24 18.18
C PRO A 121 22.81 -38.35 17.12
N LEU A 122 23.13 -39.05 16.02
CA LEU A 122 22.19 -39.35 14.94
C LEU A 122 20.94 -40.05 15.50
N PRO A 123 19.72 -39.61 15.13
CA PRO A 123 18.53 -40.41 15.39
C PRO A 123 18.63 -41.74 14.59
N PRO A 124 18.15 -42.87 15.14
CA PRO A 124 18.21 -44.16 14.47
C PRO A 124 17.49 -44.10 13.11
N GLN A 125 18.23 -44.39 12.05
CA GLN A 125 17.67 -44.63 10.72
C GLN A 125 16.93 -45.98 10.75
N THR A 126 15.61 -45.97 10.87
CA THR A 126 14.77 -47.13 10.57
C THR A 126 14.26 -47.03 9.13
N GLY A 127 14.57 -48.08 8.35
CA GLY A 127 14.18 -48.27 6.96
C GLY A 127 12.66 -48.44 6.72
N PRO A 128 12.27 -48.87 5.50
CA PRO A 128 11.07 -48.39 4.83
C PRO A 128 9.79 -49.07 5.31
N ALA A 129 8.74 -48.30 5.62
CA ALA A 129 7.43 -48.85 5.99
C ALA A 129 6.28 -48.17 5.23
N ARG A 130 5.82 -48.89 4.21
CA ARG A 130 4.47 -48.99 3.61
C ARG A 130 3.63 -47.72 3.37
N LYS A 131 3.35 -47.48 2.09
CA LYS A 131 2.24 -46.64 1.59
C LYS A 131 0.92 -47.15 2.17
N SER A 132 0.28 -46.39 3.05
CA SER A 132 -1.10 -46.66 3.45
C SER A 132 -2.05 -46.26 2.32
N LYS A 133 -2.77 -47.24 1.78
CA LYS A 133 -3.81 -47.05 0.78
C LYS A 133 -4.98 -46.34 1.45
N PHE A 134 -5.21 -45.08 1.11
CA PHE A 134 -6.36 -44.33 1.60
C PHE A 134 -7.62 -44.90 0.93
N VAL A 135 -8.57 -45.39 1.72
CA VAL A 135 -9.89 -45.84 1.26
C VAL A 135 -10.89 -44.77 1.70
N ILE A 136 -11.46 -44.08 0.72
CA ILE A 136 -12.54 -43.12 0.95
C ILE A 136 -13.81 -43.96 1.08
N VAL A 137 -14.41 -43.96 2.26
CA VAL A 137 -15.73 -44.57 2.49
C VAL A 137 -16.76 -43.60 1.92
N GLU A 138 -17.58 -44.08 0.99
CA GLU A 138 -18.71 -43.32 0.44
C GLU A 138 -19.77 -43.18 1.52
N ASP A 139 -20.03 -41.93 1.91
CA ASP A 139 -21.02 -41.52 2.91
C ASP A 139 -22.39 -41.41 2.23
N GLU A 140 -23.10 -42.54 2.17
CA GLU A 140 -24.48 -42.63 1.69
C GLU A 140 -25.44 -42.14 2.78
N GLY A 141 -25.83 -40.88 2.69
CA GLY A 141 -27.17 -40.35 2.96
C GLY A 141 -27.86 -40.66 4.30
N CYS A 142 -28.18 -39.59 5.04
CA CYS A 142 -29.41 -39.48 5.83
C CYS A 142 -30.03 -38.08 5.62
#